data_AF-A0A821W254-F1
#
_entry.id   AF-A0A821W254-F1
#
_cell.length_a   1.000
_cell.length_b   1.000
_cell.length_c   1.000
_cell.angle_alpha   90.00
_cell.angle_beta   90.00
_cell.angle_gamma   90.00
#
_symmetry.space_group_name_H-M   'P 1'
#
loop_
_entity.id
_entity.type
_entity.pdbx_description
1 polymer ?
#
loop_
_entity_poly.entity_id
_entity_poly.type
_entity_poly.pdbx_seq_one_letter_code
_entity_poly.pdbx_strand_id
1 'polypeptide(L)'
;MEKLTCGVTKQNAIEDKICVGYPLLITRDRHGRLLPEIILELISYDAYVAEIQRSGGEKLDFYENMKFRSVTGADYNHWLPLYINADHFRKGQAIIQNSISVIHNGTANGSARYDFTPSMALSVLTTLMNKSAVRLFNGQMFESKQAIEAYCHFLRLLMHFIDMYRLLAGRSKRSVPDIGEFLIQMALSKKYKFNDIKTYVYEEYFARQIFWIQQNSTIQNLLDIKTTDLPQIFQAVKVSNHLLVFNLEMAETFIFPGVKEHLDRLHGHSPPIVVEKFQNRLRAIKAIDKYSIFIDAIQLTDTIKSPNDMIDLIKRSVHVSNKQGYTNIVSNG
;
A
#
# COMPACT_ATOMS: atom_id res chain seq x y z
N MET A 1 -11.41 11.77 -22.63
CA MET A 1 -11.93 10.39 -22.45
C MET A 1 -10.85 9.31 -22.59
N GLU A 2 -9.60 9.64 -22.95
CA GLU A 2 -8.49 8.68 -23.15
C GLU A 2 -8.03 7.87 -21.91
N LYS A 3 -8.48 8.22 -20.70
CA LYS A 3 -7.88 7.70 -19.47
C LYS A 3 -8.21 6.24 -19.12
N LEU A 4 -9.23 5.65 -19.74
CA LEU A 4 -9.65 4.26 -19.53
C LEU A 4 -9.51 3.42 -20.81
N THR A 5 -8.44 3.67 -21.56
CA THR A 5 -8.17 3.01 -22.84
C THR A 5 -7.16 1.89 -22.66
N CYS A 6 -7.42 0.74 -23.27
CA CYS A 6 -6.49 -0.37 -23.32
C CYS A 6 -5.23 0.00 -24.14
N GLY A 7 -4.05 -0.15 -23.55
CA GLY A 7 -2.77 0.11 -24.21
C GLY A 7 -2.52 -0.78 -25.44
N VAL A 8 -3.09 -2.00 -25.45
CA VAL A 8 -2.92 -2.99 -26.51
C VAL A 8 -3.97 -2.80 -27.61
N THR A 9 -5.26 -2.95 -27.30
CA THR A 9 -6.35 -2.93 -28.29
C THR A 9 -6.82 -1.53 -28.66
N LYS A 10 -6.40 -0.50 -27.92
CA LYS A 10 -6.84 0.91 -28.06
C LYS A 10 -8.34 1.14 -27.82
N GLN A 11 -9.06 0.13 -27.37
CA GLN A 11 -10.47 0.23 -26.99
C GLN A 11 -10.64 0.99 -25.66
N ASN A 12 -11.71 1.77 -25.56
CA ASN A 12 -12.09 2.51 -24.37
C ASN A 12 -13.10 1.73 -23.52
N ALA A 13 -12.85 1.61 -22.22
CA ALA A 13 -13.69 0.81 -21.33
C ALA A 13 -15.14 1.31 -21.19
N ILE A 14 -15.39 2.61 -21.38
CA ILE A 14 -16.74 3.18 -21.29
C ILE A 14 -17.45 3.03 -22.65
N GLU A 15 -16.80 3.43 -23.74
CA GLU A 15 -17.40 3.43 -25.09
C GLU A 15 -17.60 2.01 -25.62
N ASP A 16 -16.56 1.18 -25.54
CA ASP A 16 -16.57 -0.20 -26.06
C ASP A 16 -17.09 -1.22 -25.03
N LYS A 17 -17.37 -0.77 -23.79
CA LYS A 17 -17.88 -1.60 -22.69
C LYS A 17 -17.01 -2.81 -22.36
N ILE A 18 -15.70 -2.68 -22.53
CA ILE A 18 -14.72 -3.73 -22.24
C ILE A 18 -14.28 -3.71 -20.77
N CYS A 19 -13.81 -4.85 -20.28
CA CYS A 19 -13.19 -4.95 -18.96
C CYS A 19 -11.70 -4.61 -19.03
N VAL A 20 -11.26 -3.60 -18.28
CA VAL A 20 -9.85 -3.18 -18.21
C VAL A 20 -9.32 -3.26 -16.77
N GLY A 21 -8.00 -3.40 -16.66
CA GLY A 21 -7.30 -3.60 -15.40
C GLY A 21 -5.82 -3.32 -15.53
N TYR A 22 -5.14 -3.31 -14.38
CA TYR A 22 -3.69 -3.16 -14.34
C TYR A 22 -3.00 -4.52 -14.44
N PRO A 23 -2.01 -4.68 -15.34
CA PRO A 23 -1.04 -5.75 -15.24
C PRO A 23 -0.21 -5.60 -13.96
N LEU A 24 0.07 -6.73 -13.32
CA LEU A 24 0.82 -6.80 -12.08
C LEU A 24 1.95 -7.83 -12.24
N LEU A 25 3.15 -7.48 -11.78
CA LEU A 25 4.20 -8.44 -11.51
C LEU A 25 4.12 -8.82 -10.02
N ILE A 26 3.66 -10.02 -9.75
CA ILE A 26 3.55 -10.57 -8.40
C ILE A 26 4.73 -11.50 -8.16
N THR A 27 5.49 -11.19 -7.12
CA THR A 27 6.49 -12.09 -6.55
C THR A 27 6.18 -12.32 -5.08
N ARG A 28 6.80 -13.33 -4.46
CA ARG A 28 6.70 -13.60 -3.03
C ARG A 28 8.08 -13.60 -2.40
N ASP A 29 8.18 -13.06 -1.19
CA ASP A 29 9.42 -13.15 -0.43
C ASP A 29 9.59 -14.54 0.22
N ARG A 30 10.72 -14.76 0.90
CA ARG A 30 11.01 -16.01 1.61
C ARG A 30 10.00 -16.40 2.70
N HIS A 31 9.13 -15.47 3.10
CA HIS A 31 8.07 -15.68 4.09
C HIS A 31 6.69 -15.78 3.42
N GLY A 32 6.62 -15.88 2.09
CA GLY A 32 5.38 -16.00 1.32
C GLY A 32 4.61 -14.69 1.17
N ARG A 33 5.16 -13.55 1.61
CA ARG A 33 4.48 -12.25 1.55
C ARG A 33 4.47 -11.72 0.12
N LEU A 34 3.33 -11.15 -0.28
CA LEU A 34 3.14 -10.56 -1.60
C LEU A 34 4.05 -9.34 -1.80
N LEU A 35 4.76 -9.34 -2.92
CA LEU A 35 5.56 -8.24 -3.43
C LEU A 35 5.04 -7.85 -4.82
N PRO A 36 3.90 -7.13 -4.88
CA PRO A 36 3.35 -6.66 -6.14
C PRO A 36 4.09 -5.45 -6.69
N GLU A 37 4.29 -5.47 -8.00
CA GLU A 37 4.67 -4.32 -8.81
C GLU A 37 3.57 -4.03 -9.83
N ILE A 38 3.08 -2.80 -9.86
CA ILE A 38 2.01 -2.38 -10.78
C ILE A 38 2.64 -1.82 -12.05
N ILE A 39 2.19 -2.31 -13.19
CA ILE A 39 2.56 -1.73 -14.48
C ILE A 39 1.53 -0.63 -14.79
N LEU A 40 1.99 0.61 -14.94
CA LEU A 40 1.13 1.81 -15.04
C LEU A 40 0.52 1.99 -16.44
N GLU A 41 -0.03 0.91 -16.98
CA GLU A 41 -0.84 0.89 -18.20
C GLU A 41 -2.10 0.07 -17.94
N LEU A 42 -3.17 0.34 -18.69
CA LEU A 42 -4.38 -0.46 -18.65
C LEU A 42 -4.36 -1.46 -19.80
N ILE A 43 -4.67 -2.73 -19.51
CA ILE A 43 -4.90 -3.74 -20.55
C ILE A 43 -6.32 -4.31 -20.40
N SER A 44 -6.92 -4.70 -21.52
CA SER A 44 -8.22 -5.36 -21.53
C SER A 44 -8.09 -6.82 -21.10
N TYR A 45 -9.17 -7.39 -20.59
CA TYR A 45 -9.22 -8.82 -20.26
C TYR A 45 -8.90 -9.69 -21.48
N ASP A 46 -9.45 -9.36 -22.64
CA ASP A 46 -9.22 -10.12 -23.87
C ASP A 46 -7.74 -10.08 -24.30
N ALA A 47 -7.08 -8.92 -24.18
CA ALA A 47 -5.65 -8.81 -24.44
C ALA A 47 -4.82 -9.66 -23.47
N TYR A 48 -5.19 -9.64 -22.18
CA TYR A 48 -4.53 -10.47 -21.17
C TYR A 48 -4.67 -11.97 -21.46
N VAL A 49 -5.89 -12.44 -21.76
CA VAL A 49 -6.16 -13.84 -22.08
C VAL A 49 -5.45 -14.28 -23.35
N ALA A 50 -5.45 -13.44 -24.40
CA ALA A 50 -4.76 -13.72 -25.65
C ALA A 50 -3.25 -13.90 -25.44
N GLU A 51 -2.64 -13.14 -24.52
CA GLU A 51 -1.22 -13.27 -24.19
C GLU A 51 -0.90 -14.61 -23.49
N ILE A 52 -1.75 -15.03 -22.55
CA ILE A 52 -1.63 -16.35 -21.89
C ILE A 52 -1.72 -17.48 -22.91
N GLN A 53 -2.71 -17.43 -23.80
CA GLN A 53 -2.93 -18.45 -24.83
C GLN A 53 -1.75 -18.51 -25.80
N ARG A 54 -1.24 -17.36 -26.25
CA ARG A 54 -0.07 -17.30 -27.16
C ARG A 54 1.18 -17.91 -26.54
N SER A 55 1.31 -17.82 -25.22
CA SER A 55 2.46 -18.31 -24.48
C SER A 55 2.42 -19.83 -24.22
N GLY A 56 1.44 -20.56 -24.76
CA GLY A 56 1.30 -22.01 -24.60
C GLY A 56 0.57 -22.43 -23.33
N GLY A 57 -0.08 -21.49 -22.64
CA GLY A 57 -0.93 -21.79 -21.50
C GLY A 57 -2.24 -22.44 -21.98
N GLU A 58 -2.30 -23.78 -22.03
CA GLU A 58 -3.53 -24.51 -22.40
C GLU A 58 -4.64 -24.39 -21.34
N LYS A 59 -4.28 -24.03 -20.10
CA LYS A 59 -5.19 -23.73 -18.98
C LYS A 59 -4.62 -22.58 -18.15
N LEU A 60 -5.49 -21.76 -17.58
CA LEU A 60 -5.15 -20.66 -16.64
C LEU A 60 -4.46 -21.14 -15.34
N ASP A 61 -4.10 -22.41 -15.23
CA ASP A 61 -3.75 -23.07 -13.98
C ASP A 61 -2.25 -22.96 -13.63
N PHE A 62 -1.37 -22.58 -14.58
CA PHE A 62 0.09 -22.61 -14.35
C PHE A 62 0.89 -21.48 -15.04
N TYR A 63 0.52 -20.22 -14.82
CA TYR A 63 1.27 -19.07 -15.37
C TYR A 63 1.99 -18.19 -14.33
N GLU A 64 1.99 -18.52 -13.04
CA GLU A 64 2.68 -17.69 -12.01
C GLU A 64 4.19 -17.52 -12.29
N ASN A 65 4.82 -18.52 -12.91
CA ASN A 65 6.24 -18.49 -13.33
C ASN A 65 6.45 -17.91 -14.74
N MET A 66 5.38 -17.64 -15.48
CA MET A 66 5.46 -17.05 -16.80
C MET A 66 5.47 -15.54 -16.67
N LYS A 67 6.32 -14.89 -17.47
CA LYS A 67 6.35 -13.43 -17.58
C LYS A 67 5.84 -13.04 -18.95
N PHE A 68 4.78 -12.25 -18.95
CA PHE A 68 4.23 -11.59 -20.12
C PHE A 68 4.85 -10.21 -20.24
N ARG A 69 4.87 -9.67 -21.46
CA ARG A 69 5.44 -8.35 -21.72
C ARG A 69 4.36 -7.33 -22.01
N SER A 70 4.36 -6.26 -21.23
CA SER A 70 3.48 -5.10 -21.41
C SER A 70 3.84 -4.30 -22.65
N VAL A 71 2.97 -3.37 -23.07
CA VAL A 71 3.24 -2.48 -24.22
C VAL A 71 4.45 -1.59 -23.93
N THR A 72 4.64 -1.20 -22.66
CA THR A 72 5.78 -0.44 -22.17
C THR A 72 7.06 -1.29 -21.98
N GLY A 73 7.01 -2.59 -22.27
CA GLY A 73 8.16 -3.50 -22.21
C GLY A 73 8.49 -4.05 -20.83
N ALA A 74 7.72 -3.67 -19.80
CA ALA A 74 7.81 -4.22 -18.44
C ALA A 74 7.17 -5.61 -18.34
N ASP A 75 7.72 -6.45 -17.48
CA ASP A 75 7.21 -7.80 -17.22
C ASP A 75 5.99 -7.76 -16.29
N TYR A 76 5.03 -8.65 -16.53
CA TYR A 76 3.92 -8.90 -15.60
C TYR A 76 3.53 -10.39 -15.65
N ASN A 77 2.88 -10.88 -14.61
CA ASN A 77 2.39 -12.27 -14.56
C ASN A 77 0.93 -12.37 -14.07
N HIS A 78 0.34 -11.28 -13.59
CA HIS A 78 -1.06 -11.22 -13.15
C HIS A 78 -1.76 -10.00 -13.74
N TRP A 79 -3.08 -9.97 -13.60
CA TRP A 79 -3.91 -8.83 -14.00
C TRP A 79 -5.08 -8.64 -13.04
N LEU A 80 -5.34 -7.39 -12.66
CA LEU A 80 -6.40 -7.02 -11.74
C LEU A 80 -7.38 -6.02 -12.38
N PRO A 81 -8.64 -6.43 -12.66
CA PRO A 81 -9.64 -5.54 -13.22
C PRO A 81 -10.06 -4.41 -12.27
N LEU A 82 -10.48 -3.29 -12.87
CA LEU A 82 -10.93 -2.11 -12.13
C LEU A 82 -12.42 -2.16 -11.78
N TYR A 83 -12.79 -1.43 -10.73
CA TYR A 83 -14.16 -0.98 -10.54
C TYR A 83 -14.37 0.36 -11.27
N ILE A 84 -15.01 0.36 -12.44
CA ILE A 84 -15.30 1.58 -13.23
C ILE A 84 -16.68 2.16 -12.88
N ASN A 85 -17.68 1.30 -12.75
CA ASN A 85 -19.03 1.64 -12.27
C ASN A 85 -19.77 0.36 -11.89
N ALA A 86 -20.98 0.50 -11.36
CA ALA A 86 -21.78 -0.63 -10.89
C ALA A 86 -22.14 -1.63 -12.00
N ASP A 87 -22.40 -1.17 -13.23
CA ASP A 87 -22.75 -2.05 -14.36
C ASP A 87 -21.53 -2.85 -14.83
N HIS A 88 -20.39 -2.19 -14.99
CA HIS A 88 -19.10 -2.81 -15.30
C HIS A 88 -18.73 -3.85 -14.24
N PHE A 89 -18.88 -3.51 -12.96
CA PHE A 89 -18.59 -4.46 -11.88
C PHE A 89 -19.52 -5.66 -11.92
N ARG A 90 -20.83 -5.48 -12.12
CA ARG A 90 -21.78 -6.59 -12.20
C ARG A 90 -21.41 -7.60 -13.29
N LYS A 91 -20.93 -7.11 -14.44
CA LYS A 91 -20.47 -7.95 -15.56
C LYS A 91 -19.11 -8.61 -15.28
N GLY A 92 -18.20 -7.90 -14.62
CA GLY A 92 -16.84 -8.34 -14.34
C GLY A 92 -16.61 -8.99 -12.97
N GLN A 93 -17.64 -9.12 -12.14
CA GLN A 93 -17.49 -9.48 -10.72
C GLN A 93 -16.76 -10.81 -10.54
N ALA A 94 -17.16 -11.84 -11.29
CA ALA A 94 -16.53 -13.15 -11.23
C ALA A 94 -15.04 -13.09 -11.62
N ILE A 95 -14.71 -12.28 -12.63
CA ILE A 95 -13.33 -12.07 -13.09
C ILE A 95 -12.51 -11.36 -12.00
N ILE A 96 -13.06 -10.29 -11.39
CA ILE A 96 -12.39 -9.54 -10.31
C ILE A 96 -12.13 -10.45 -9.11
N GLN A 97 -13.14 -11.20 -8.67
CA GLN A 97 -13.02 -12.12 -7.54
C GLN A 97 -11.99 -13.23 -7.81
N ASN A 98 -12.01 -13.79 -9.02
CA ASN A 98 -11.03 -14.78 -9.44
C ASN A 98 -9.61 -14.19 -9.47
N SER A 99 -9.42 -13.02 -10.08
CA SER A 99 -8.12 -12.31 -10.10
C SER A 99 -7.58 -12.09 -8.68
N ILE A 100 -8.41 -11.63 -7.74
CA ILE A 100 -8.00 -11.43 -6.34
C ILE A 100 -7.61 -12.76 -5.69
N SER A 101 -8.41 -13.81 -5.89
CA SER A 101 -8.14 -15.12 -5.30
C SER A 101 -6.84 -15.74 -5.85
N VAL A 102 -6.58 -15.60 -7.14
CA VAL A 102 -5.33 -16.04 -7.78
C VAL A 102 -4.14 -15.24 -7.27
N ILE A 103 -4.22 -13.90 -7.21
CA ILE A 103 -3.15 -13.05 -6.66
C ILE A 103 -2.86 -13.45 -5.20
N HIS A 104 -3.90 -13.72 -4.40
CA HIS A 104 -3.74 -14.09 -3.00
C HIS A 104 -3.09 -15.49 -2.84
N ASN A 105 -3.61 -16.50 -3.52
CA ASN A 105 -3.27 -17.92 -3.29
C ASN A 105 -2.16 -18.46 -4.22
N GLY A 106 -1.79 -17.74 -5.29
CA GLY A 106 -0.94 -18.26 -6.36
C GLY A 106 -1.74 -19.06 -7.40
N THR A 107 -1.10 -19.44 -8.51
CA THR A 107 -1.78 -20.21 -9.58
C THR A 107 -1.76 -21.73 -9.30
N ALA A 108 -0.80 -22.21 -8.50
CA ALA A 108 -0.42 -23.63 -8.41
C ALA A 108 -1.34 -24.56 -7.59
N ASN A 109 -2.52 -24.12 -7.13
CA ASN A 109 -3.47 -25.01 -6.44
C ASN A 109 -4.47 -25.57 -7.44
N GLY A 110 -4.11 -26.72 -8.02
CA GLY A 110 -4.91 -27.44 -9.00
C GLY A 110 -6.32 -27.79 -8.51
N SER A 111 -7.25 -27.78 -9.47
CA SER A 111 -8.58 -28.41 -9.51
C SER A 111 -9.68 -28.00 -8.52
N ALA A 112 -9.41 -27.18 -7.49
CA ALA A 112 -10.47 -26.57 -6.69
C ALA A 112 -10.74 -25.13 -7.17
N ARG A 113 -12.02 -24.79 -7.41
CA ARG A 113 -12.43 -23.42 -7.72
C ARG A 113 -11.79 -22.45 -6.72
N TYR A 114 -11.21 -21.37 -7.22
CA TYR A 114 -10.65 -20.28 -6.44
C TYR A 114 -11.74 -19.59 -5.60
N ASP A 115 -12.06 -20.16 -4.43
CA ASP A 115 -13.10 -19.69 -3.51
C ASP A 115 -12.69 -18.34 -2.92
N PHE A 116 -13.01 -17.28 -3.66
CA PHE A 116 -12.86 -15.92 -3.22
C PHE A 116 -13.47 -15.77 -1.83
N THR A 117 -12.67 -15.35 -0.86
CA THR A 117 -13.18 -14.87 0.42
C THR A 117 -13.01 -13.36 0.49
N PRO A 118 -13.97 -12.63 1.07
CA PRO A 118 -13.87 -11.17 1.18
C PRO A 118 -12.57 -10.67 1.85
N SER A 119 -11.98 -11.44 2.77
CA SER A 119 -10.69 -11.12 3.40
C SER A 119 -9.51 -11.09 2.42
N MET A 120 -9.58 -11.84 1.31
CA MET A 120 -8.54 -11.80 0.26
C MET A 120 -8.52 -10.43 -0.42
N ALA A 121 -9.69 -9.82 -0.66
CA ALA A 121 -9.76 -8.48 -1.24
C ALA A 121 -9.12 -7.44 -0.31
N LEU A 122 -9.38 -7.54 1.01
CA LEU A 122 -8.74 -6.67 1.98
C LEU A 122 -7.22 -6.80 1.92
N SER A 123 -6.70 -8.03 2.02
CA SER A 123 -5.26 -8.29 1.99
C SER A 123 -4.61 -7.82 0.69
N VAL A 124 -5.07 -8.28 -0.47
CA VAL A 124 -4.46 -7.96 -1.77
C VAL A 124 -4.49 -6.46 -2.06
N LEU A 125 -5.64 -5.81 -1.86
CA LEU A 125 -5.78 -4.39 -2.20
C LEU A 125 -5.02 -3.50 -1.23
N THR A 126 -5.01 -3.79 0.08
CA THR A 126 -4.19 -3.00 1.01
C THR A 126 -2.70 -3.18 0.75
N THR A 127 -2.25 -4.40 0.41
CA THR A 127 -0.85 -4.63 0.03
C THR A 127 -0.49 -3.88 -1.25
N LEU A 128 -1.33 -3.94 -2.29
CA LEU A 128 -1.13 -3.18 -3.53
C LEU A 128 -1.02 -1.69 -3.28
N MET A 129 -1.96 -1.13 -2.51
CA MET A 129 -1.97 0.29 -2.13
C MET A 129 -0.72 0.69 -1.35
N ASN A 130 -0.30 -0.12 -0.37
CA ASN A 130 0.89 0.14 0.43
C ASN A 130 2.20 -0.02 -0.37
N LYS A 131 2.30 -0.97 -1.30
CA LYS A 131 3.49 -1.07 -2.17
C LYS A 131 3.52 0.01 -3.25
N SER A 132 2.35 0.44 -3.74
CA SER A 132 2.21 1.62 -4.59
C SER A 132 2.74 2.87 -3.91
N ALA A 133 2.43 3.03 -2.62
CA ALA A 133 2.91 4.14 -1.79
C ALA A 133 4.45 4.24 -1.78
N VAL A 134 5.14 3.11 -1.60
CA VAL A 134 6.61 3.07 -1.64
C VAL A 134 7.16 3.47 -3.02
N ARG A 135 6.56 2.96 -4.11
CA ARG A 135 6.97 3.35 -5.48
C ARG A 135 6.69 4.81 -5.79
N LEU A 136 5.53 5.32 -5.36
CA LEU A 136 5.16 6.74 -5.46
C LEU A 136 6.16 7.63 -4.76
N PHE A 137 6.61 7.22 -3.57
CA PHE A 137 7.62 7.94 -2.84
C PHE A 137 8.97 7.93 -3.57
N ASN A 138 9.38 6.83 -4.18
CA ASN A 138 10.68 6.72 -4.85
C ASN A 138 10.69 7.21 -6.32
N GLY A 139 9.53 7.27 -6.99
CA GLY A 139 9.41 7.52 -8.42
C GLY A 139 9.52 8.99 -8.86
N GLN A 140 9.58 9.19 -10.17
CA GLN A 140 9.60 10.51 -10.81
C GLN A 140 8.22 11.18 -10.82
N MET A 141 8.16 12.50 -11.07
CA MET A 141 6.89 13.25 -10.99
C MET A 141 5.81 12.77 -11.97
N PHE A 142 6.16 12.38 -13.20
CA PHE A 142 5.17 11.87 -14.16
C PHE A 142 4.63 10.49 -13.74
N GLU A 143 5.54 9.58 -13.36
CA GLU A 143 5.20 8.26 -12.80
C GLU A 143 4.29 8.40 -11.58
N SER A 144 4.49 9.46 -10.77
CA SER A 144 3.66 9.70 -9.60
C SER A 144 2.20 9.98 -9.93
N LYS A 145 1.88 10.63 -11.07
CA LYS A 145 0.49 10.91 -11.44
C LYS A 145 -0.28 9.63 -11.80
N GLN A 146 0.29 8.80 -12.67
CA GLN A 146 -0.33 7.53 -13.05
C GLN A 146 -0.41 6.56 -11.86
N ALA A 147 0.59 6.55 -10.99
CA ALA A 147 0.55 5.74 -9.78
C ALA A 147 -0.48 6.25 -8.74
N ILE A 148 -0.72 7.56 -8.64
CA ILE A 148 -1.83 8.11 -7.84
C ILE A 148 -3.18 7.67 -8.43
N GLU A 149 -3.33 7.69 -9.75
CA GLU A 149 -4.55 7.18 -10.41
C GLU A 149 -4.75 5.69 -10.14
N ALA A 150 -3.70 4.87 -10.26
CA ALA A 150 -3.76 3.45 -9.90
C ALA A 150 -4.14 3.23 -8.44
N TYR A 151 -3.56 4.00 -7.51
CA TYR A 151 -3.93 3.96 -6.09
C TYR A 151 -5.42 4.27 -5.90
N CYS A 152 -5.95 5.30 -6.55
CA CYS A 152 -7.37 5.66 -6.45
C CYS A 152 -8.29 4.57 -7.01
N HIS A 153 -7.88 3.90 -8.09
CA HIS A 153 -8.61 2.75 -8.64
C HIS A 153 -8.67 1.58 -7.64
N PHE A 154 -7.55 1.24 -6.98
CA PHE A 154 -7.53 0.17 -5.97
C PHE A 154 -8.30 0.56 -4.71
N LEU A 155 -8.17 1.81 -4.25
CA LEU A 155 -8.95 2.35 -3.14
C LEU A 155 -10.45 2.22 -3.41
N ARG A 156 -10.90 2.65 -4.59
CA ARG A 156 -12.32 2.57 -4.95
C ARG A 156 -12.82 1.14 -5.00
N LEU A 157 -12.04 0.22 -5.58
CA LEU A 157 -12.37 -1.21 -5.59
C LEU A 157 -12.47 -1.77 -4.16
N LEU A 158 -11.53 -1.40 -3.27
CA LEU A 158 -11.52 -1.82 -1.88
C LEU A 158 -12.75 -1.27 -1.13
N MET A 159 -13.10 0.00 -1.30
CA MET A 159 -14.31 0.60 -0.72
C MET A 159 -15.57 -0.13 -1.16
N HIS A 160 -15.63 -0.53 -2.44
CA HIS A 160 -16.75 -1.31 -2.96
C HIS A 160 -16.86 -2.69 -2.26
N PHE A 161 -15.74 -3.41 -2.09
CA PHE A 161 -15.72 -4.68 -1.35
C PHE A 161 -16.09 -4.51 0.12
N ILE A 162 -15.62 -3.44 0.78
CA ILE A 162 -15.96 -3.13 2.17
C ILE A 162 -17.46 -2.94 2.33
N ASP A 163 -18.09 -2.15 1.46
CA ASP A 163 -19.54 -1.91 1.51
C ASP A 163 -20.33 -3.19 1.18
N MET A 164 -19.89 -3.97 0.19
CA MET A 164 -20.57 -5.18 -0.25
C MET A 164 -20.57 -6.29 0.81
N TYR A 165 -19.42 -6.55 1.43
CA TYR A 165 -19.23 -7.67 2.36
C TYR A 165 -19.22 -7.25 3.82
N ARG A 166 -19.39 -5.96 4.12
CA ARG A 166 -19.28 -5.39 5.46
C ARG A 166 -17.98 -5.84 6.14
N LEU A 167 -16.88 -5.78 5.39
CA LEU A 167 -15.56 -6.17 5.89
C LEU A 167 -15.23 -5.32 7.12
N LEU A 168 -15.31 -5.93 8.30
CA LEU A 168 -14.86 -5.32 9.54
C LEU A 168 -13.35 -5.51 9.63
N ALA A 169 -12.60 -4.42 9.83
CA ALA A 169 -11.19 -4.51 10.20
C ALA A 169 -11.08 -5.17 11.60
N GLY A 170 -10.98 -6.50 11.63
CA GLY A 170 -10.76 -7.29 12.84
C GLY A 170 -9.28 -7.22 13.27
N ARG A 171 -9.04 -6.89 14.54
CA ARG A 171 -7.69 -6.80 15.13
C ARG A 171 -7.25 -8.15 15.72
N SER A 172 -6.16 -8.71 15.21
CA SER A 172 -5.29 -9.56 16.03
C SER A 172 -3.82 -9.28 15.70
N LYS A 173 -2.90 -9.49 16.66
CA LYS A 173 -1.43 -9.31 16.47
C LYS A 173 -0.85 -10.24 15.39
N ARG A 174 -1.56 -11.31 15.00
CA ARG A 174 -1.21 -12.17 13.85
C ARG A 174 -1.71 -11.62 12.51
N SER A 175 -2.55 -10.58 12.53
CA SER A 175 -3.36 -10.17 11.38
C SER A 175 -2.88 -8.91 10.65
N VAL A 176 -1.90 -8.15 11.17
CA VAL A 176 -1.41 -6.94 10.49
C VAL A 176 0.12 -6.79 10.60
N PRO A 177 0.89 -7.49 9.74
CA PRO A 177 2.35 -7.41 9.75
C PRO A 177 2.88 -6.04 9.32
N ASP A 178 2.14 -5.31 8.48
CA ASP A 178 2.59 -4.06 7.87
C ASP A 178 1.77 -2.85 8.39
N ILE A 179 2.46 -1.83 8.90
CA ILE A 179 1.82 -0.65 9.47
C ILE A 179 1.12 0.21 8.40
N GLY A 180 1.62 0.25 7.17
CA GLY A 180 0.98 1.00 6.09
C GLY A 180 -0.34 0.36 5.68
N GLU A 181 -0.39 -0.98 5.60
CA GLU A 181 -1.64 -1.71 5.40
C GLU A 181 -2.63 -1.46 6.54
N PHE A 182 -2.14 -1.43 7.79
CA PHE A 182 -2.97 -1.09 8.95
C PHE A 182 -3.59 0.31 8.83
N LEU A 183 -2.79 1.31 8.46
CA LEU A 183 -3.24 2.69 8.33
C LEU A 183 -4.33 2.84 7.27
N ILE A 184 -4.24 2.13 6.15
CA ILE A 184 -5.28 2.11 5.12
C ILE A 184 -6.59 1.53 5.67
N GLN A 185 -6.52 0.38 6.35
CA GLN A 185 -7.70 -0.25 6.96
C GLN A 185 -8.35 0.65 8.02
N MET A 186 -7.52 1.36 8.80
CA MET A 186 -7.99 2.30 9.81
C MET A 186 -8.65 3.53 9.21
N ALA A 187 -8.08 4.09 8.14
CA ALA A 187 -8.67 5.22 7.43
C ALA A 187 -10.05 4.87 6.83
N LEU A 188 -10.23 3.61 6.41
CA LEU A 188 -11.49 3.10 5.88
C LEU A 188 -12.47 2.63 6.97
N SER A 189 -12.03 2.59 8.23
CA SER A 189 -12.85 2.12 9.34
C SER A 189 -13.92 3.13 9.70
N LYS A 190 -15.18 2.69 9.73
CA LYS A 190 -16.30 3.48 10.27
C LYS A 190 -16.39 3.42 11.80
N LYS A 191 -15.62 2.54 12.45
CA LYS A 191 -15.71 2.25 13.90
C LYS A 191 -14.75 3.07 14.75
N TYR A 192 -13.55 3.34 14.24
CA TYR A 192 -12.48 4.00 14.97
C TYR A 192 -11.86 5.07 14.10
N LYS A 193 -11.63 6.25 14.67
CA LYS A 193 -10.84 7.31 14.05
C LYS A 193 -9.36 7.09 14.37
N PHE A 194 -8.48 7.67 13.54
CA PHE A 194 -7.04 7.60 13.78
C PHE A 194 -6.65 8.12 15.18
N ASN A 195 -7.25 9.24 15.60
CA ASN A 195 -7.00 9.83 16.92
C ASN A 195 -7.35 8.92 18.10
N ASP A 196 -8.32 8.00 17.93
CA ASP A 196 -8.71 7.05 18.99
C ASP A 196 -7.62 6.00 19.25
N ILE A 197 -6.73 5.77 18.27
CA ILE A 197 -5.71 4.72 18.34
C ILE A 197 -4.28 5.23 18.09
N LYS A 198 -4.12 6.53 17.88
CA LYS A 198 -2.86 7.20 17.50
C LYS A 198 -1.69 6.80 18.40
N THR A 199 -1.92 6.78 19.72
CA THR A 199 -0.92 6.38 20.72
C THR A 199 -0.42 4.95 20.50
N TYR A 200 -1.32 3.99 20.27
CA TYR A 200 -0.96 2.58 20.03
C TYR A 200 -0.23 2.40 18.70
N VAL A 201 -0.62 3.15 17.67
CA VAL A 201 0.05 3.12 16.37
C VAL A 201 1.49 3.60 16.50
N TYR A 202 1.72 4.71 17.21
CA TYR A 202 3.07 5.24 17.36
C TYR A 202 3.92 4.42 18.32
N GLU A 203 3.37 3.90 19.40
CA GLU A 203 4.10 2.96 20.28
C GLU A 203 4.61 1.76 19.46
N GLU A 204 3.74 1.14 18.65
CA GLU A 204 4.11 0.05 17.75
C GLU A 204 5.14 0.47 16.70
N TYR A 205 4.94 1.65 16.10
CA TYR A 205 5.85 2.20 15.09
C TYR A 205 7.26 2.40 15.64
N PHE A 206 7.40 3.10 16.77
CA PHE A 206 8.69 3.38 17.38
C PHE A 206 9.36 2.11 17.91
N ALA A 207 8.60 1.13 18.41
CA ALA A 207 9.14 -0.17 18.77
C ALA A 207 9.78 -0.88 17.56
N ARG A 208 9.11 -0.90 16.40
CA ARG A 208 9.67 -1.48 15.16
C ARG A 208 10.90 -0.71 14.65
N GLN A 209 10.99 0.59 14.92
CA GLN A 209 12.15 1.39 14.53
C GLN A 209 13.43 0.95 15.24
N ILE A 210 13.35 0.44 16.46
CA ILE A 210 14.54 0.01 17.22
C ILE A 210 15.36 -1.01 16.44
N PHE A 211 14.71 -1.97 15.78
CA PHE A 211 15.38 -2.93 14.91
C PHE A 211 16.21 -2.22 13.83
N TRP A 212 15.61 -1.27 13.10
CA TRP A 212 16.29 -0.53 12.03
C TRP A 212 17.40 0.38 12.55
N ILE A 213 17.22 0.99 13.73
CA ILE A 213 18.28 1.78 14.37
C ILE A 213 19.48 0.90 14.66
N GLN A 214 19.29 -0.32 15.17
CA GLN A 214 20.41 -1.24 15.42
C GLN A 214 21.09 -1.71 14.12
N GLN A 215 20.33 -1.93 13.05
CA GLN A 215 20.90 -2.38 11.77
C GLN A 215 21.65 -1.26 11.04
N ASN A 216 21.18 -0.02 11.14
CA ASN A 216 21.61 1.08 10.27
C ASN A 216 22.38 2.19 11.00
N SER A 217 22.62 2.08 12.31
CA SER A 217 23.42 3.05 13.08
C SER A 217 24.65 2.38 13.72
N THR A 218 25.63 3.20 14.13
CA THR A 218 26.79 2.74 14.90
C THR A 218 26.57 2.79 16.41
N ILE A 219 25.34 3.07 16.86
CA ILE A 219 25.01 3.25 18.27
C ILE A 219 24.89 1.87 18.91
N GLN A 220 25.82 1.56 19.81
CA GLN A 220 25.89 0.24 20.44
C GLN A 220 24.85 0.07 21.56
N ASN A 221 24.54 1.13 22.29
CA ASN A 221 23.64 1.07 23.44
C ASN A 221 22.53 2.13 23.35
N LEU A 222 21.33 1.71 22.91
CA LEU A 222 20.17 2.59 22.80
C LEU A 222 19.57 3.02 24.16
N LEU A 223 20.00 2.42 25.27
CA LEU A 223 19.61 2.81 26.61
C LEU A 223 20.48 3.94 27.19
N ASP A 224 21.66 4.18 26.60
CA ASP A 224 22.62 5.22 27.00
C ASP A 224 22.90 6.20 25.85
N ILE A 225 21.84 6.70 25.22
CA ILE A 225 21.93 7.69 24.14
C ILE A 225 21.92 9.12 24.68
N LYS A 226 22.63 10.00 23.97
CA LYS A 226 22.73 11.45 24.21
C LYS A 226 22.03 12.21 23.09
N THR A 227 21.80 13.50 23.31
CA THR A 227 21.18 14.39 22.30
C THR A 227 22.00 14.48 21.01
N THR A 228 23.32 14.31 21.11
CA THR A 228 24.25 14.25 19.97
C THR A 228 24.05 13.05 19.07
N ASP A 229 23.39 11.99 19.55
CA ASP A 229 23.16 10.75 18.80
C ASP A 229 21.88 10.80 17.95
N LEU A 230 20.95 11.71 18.29
CA LEU A 230 19.65 11.84 17.61
C LEU A 230 19.76 12.03 16.09
N PRO A 231 20.69 12.83 15.53
CA PRO A 231 20.84 12.93 14.09
C PRO A 231 21.14 11.57 13.44
N GLN A 232 22.04 10.78 14.04
CA GLN A 232 22.40 9.47 13.52
C GLN A 232 21.24 8.48 13.62
N ILE A 233 20.53 8.46 14.75
CA ILE A 233 19.30 7.67 14.93
C ILE A 233 18.30 8.02 13.84
N PHE A 234 18.07 9.32 13.62
CA PHE A 234 17.10 9.78 12.64
C PHE A 234 17.47 9.40 11.21
N GLN A 235 18.76 9.43 10.85
CA GLN A 235 19.21 8.94 9.54
C GLN A 235 18.97 7.43 9.39
N ALA A 236 19.21 6.64 10.44
CA ALA A 236 19.02 5.19 10.43
C ALA A 236 17.57 4.76 10.13
N VAL A 237 16.59 5.62 10.45
CA VAL A 237 15.15 5.39 10.26
C VAL A 237 14.48 6.38 9.31
N LYS A 238 15.27 7.09 8.48
CA LYS A 238 14.75 8.12 7.59
C LYS A 238 13.69 7.59 6.62
N VAL A 239 13.96 6.44 6.00
CA VAL A 239 13.05 5.83 5.02
C VAL A 239 11.71 5.46 5.66
N SER A 240 11.72 4.81 6.81
CA SER A 240 10.50 4.43 7.52
C SER A 240 9.71 5.64 8.00
N ASN A 241 10.39 6.70 8.45
CA ASN A 241 9.74 7.97 8.83
C ASN A 241 9.03 8.61 7.64
N HIS A 242 9.69 8.66 6.48
CA HIS A 242 9.07 9.15 5.25
C HIS A 242 7.86 8.32 4.85
N LEU A 243 7.94 6.99 4.93
CA LEU A 243 6.82 6.11 4.61
C LEU A 243 5.64 6.26 5.58
N LEU A 244 5.89 6.49 6.87
CA LEU A 244 4.82 6.76 7.83
C LEU A 244 4.08 8.05 7.48
N VAL A 245 4.80 9.16 7.31
CA VAL A 245 4.20 10.46 6.96
C VAL A 245 3.47 10.36 5.62
N PHE A 246 4.07 9.69 4.63
CA PHE A 246 3.43 9.42 3.35
C PHE A 246 2.10 8.69 3.50
N ASN A 247 2.05 7.61 4.29
CA ASN A 247 0.82 6.85 4.47
C ASN A 247 -0.27 7.66 5.20
N LEU A 248 0.11 8.49 6.16
CA LEU A 248 -0.81 9.40 6.84
C LEU A 248 -1.38 10.44 5.87
N GLU A 249 -0.52 11.06 5.06
CA GLU A 249 -0.91 12.06 4.04
C GLU A 249 -1.78 11.46 2.93
N MET A 250 -1.50 10.21 2.52
CA MET A 250 -2.36 9.48 1.59
C MET A 250 -3.75 9.24 2.17
N ALA A 251 -3.83 8.79 3.42
CA ALA A 251 -5.09 8.57 4.11
C ALA A 251 -5.88 9.88 4.24
N GLU A 252 -5.23 10.96 4.66
CA GLU A 252 -5.88 12.27 4.80
C GLU A 252 -6.36 12.82 3.44
N THR A 253 -5.54 12.70 2.40
CA THR A 253 -5.84 13.26 1.09
C THR A 253 -6.88 12.46 0.31
N PHE A 254 -6.83 11.12 0.40
CA PHE A 254 -7.63 10.24 -0.45
C PHE A 254 -8.67 9.41 0.31
N ILE A 255 -8.72 9.46 1.64
CA ILE A 255 -9.68 8.69 2.46
C ILE A 255 -10.42 9.64 3.41
N PHE A 256 -11.25 10.51 2.83
CA PHE A 256 -12.04 11.50 3.56
C PHE A 256 -13.56 11.31 3.34
N PRO A 257 -14.43 11.89 4.21
CA PRO A 257 -15.87 11.81 4.03
C PRO A 257 -16.31 12.38 2.67
N GLY A 258 -17.03 11.58 1.86
CA GLY A 258 -17.46 11.99 0.52
C GLY A 258 -16.51 11.59 -0.62
N VAL A 259 -15.35 10.98 -0.32
CA VAL A 259 -14.38 10.61 -1.35
C VAL A 259 -14.92 9.52 -2.29
N LYS A 260 -15.76 8.62 -1.78
CA LYS A 260 -16.34 7.54 -2.58
C LYS A 260 -17.19 8.10 -3.71
N GLU A 261 -18.08 9.03 -3.38
CA GLU A 261 -18.98 9.70 -4.31
C GLU A 261 -18.19 10.49 -5.37
N HIS A 262 -17.06 11.06 -4.95
CA HIS A 262 -16.15 11.76 -5.86
C HIS A 262 -15.48 10.81 -6.86
N LEU A 263 -14.90 9.72 -6.35
CA LEU A 263 -14.29 8.68 -7.16
C LEU A 263 -15.33 8.01 -8.06
N ASP A 264 -16.56 7.79 -7.59
CA ASP A 264 -17.63 7.19 -8.37
C ASP A 264 -18.02 8.04 -9.58
N ARG A 265 -18.10 9.36 -9.41
CA ARG A 265 -18.38 10.30 -10.50
C ARG A 265 -17.28 10.37 -11.54
N LEU A 266 -16.04 10.16 -11.12
CA LEU A 266 -14.85 10.26 -11.96
C LEU A 266 -14.28 8.90 -12.38
N HIS A 267 -15.06 7.83 -12.26
CA HIS A 267 -14.65 6.46 -12.60
C HIS A 267 -13.36 5.99 -11.92
N GLY A 268 -13.11 6.49 -10.70
CA GLY A 268 -11.94 6.17 -9.89
C GLY A 268 -10.73 7.08 -10.12
N HIS A 269 -10.86 8.11 -10.97
CA HIS A 269 -9.84 9.15 -11.08
C HIS A 269 -9.94 10.19 -9.96
N SER A 270 -8.79 10.66 -9.49
CA SER A 270 -8.72 11.83 -8.62
C SER A 270 -8.75 13.14 -9.43
N PRO A 271 -9.35 14.23 -8.90
CA PRO A 271 -9.27 15.55 -9.52
C PRO A 271 -7.82 16.01 -9.70
N PRO A 272 -7.47 16.65 -10.84
CA PRO A 272 -6.11 17.15 -11.07
C PRO A 272 -5.58 18.03 -9.94
N ILE A 273 -6.42 18.88 -9.36
CA ILE A 273 -6.05 19.77 -8.25
C ILE A 273 -5.67 19.01 -6.97
N VAL A 274 -6.31 17.86 -6.70
CA VAL A 274 -5.99 17.01 -5.54
C VAL A 274 -4.65 16.32 -5.78
N VAL A 275 -4.43 15.81 -7.00
CA VAL A 275 -3.16 15.20 -7.42
C VAL A 275 -2.01 16.20 -7.30
N GLU A 276 -2.18 17.41 -7.80
CA GLU A 276 -1.14 18.46 -7.75
C GLU A 276 -0.81 18.86 -6.29
N LYS A 277 -1.84 19.08 -5.47
CA LYS A 277 -1.65 19.35 -4.03
C LYS A 277 -0.89 18.22 -3.35
N PHE A 278 -1.24 16.97 -3.64
CA PHE A 278 -0.57 15.81 -3.09
C PHE A 278 0.90 15.73 -3.53
N GLN A 279 1.19 15.96 -4.82
CA GLN A 279 2.57 16.00 -5.32
C GLN A 279 3.43 17.06 -4.63
N ASN A 280 2.85 18.23 -4.29
CA ASN A 280 3.55 19.25 -3.52
C ASN A 280 3.84 18.77 -2.08
N ARG A 281 2.89 18.08 -1.44
CA ARG A 281 3.11 17.44 -0.14
C ARG A 281 4.22 16.38 -0.19
N LEU A 282 4.30 15.58 -1.26
CA LEU A 282 5.38 14.58 -1.42
C LEU A 282 6.77 15.21 -1.37
N ARG A 283 6.96 16.39 -1.96
CA ARG A 283 8.23 17.11 -1.89
C ARG A 283 8.58 17.51 -0.44
N ALA A 284 7.59 17.97 0.32
CA ALA A 284 7.77 18.30 1.73
C ALA A 284 8.15 17.07 2.56
N ILE A 285 7.50 15.92 2.31
CA ILE A 285 7.82 14.65 3.00
C ILE A 285 9.26 14.22 2.71
N LYS A 286 9.70 14.28 1.45
CA LYS A 286 11.08 13.96 1.05
C LYS A 286 12.12 14.86 1.71
N ALA A 287 11.74 16.11 2.02
CA ALA A 287 12.59 17.09 2.67
C ALA A 287 12.70 16.90 4.19
N ILE A 288 11.94 15.98 4.80
CA ILE A 288 12.04 15.69 6.24
C ILE A 288 13.42 15.08 6.53
N ASP A 289 14.29 15.84 7.18
CA ASP A 289 15.68 15.47 7.47
C ASP A 289 16.04 15.57 8.97
N LYS A 290 15.10 16.07 9.79
CA LYS A 290 15.24 16.28 11.23
C LYS A 290 14.05 15.73 12.00
N TYR A 291 14.30 15.25 13.21
CA TYR A 291 13.26 14.70 14.07
C TYR A 291 12.18 15.72 14.42
N SER A 292 12.51 17.00 14.63
CA SER A 292 11.53 18.04 14.96
C SER A 292 10.48 18.21 13.86
N ILE A 293 10.93 18.23 12.59
CA ILE A 293 10.06 18.30 11.42
C ILE A 293 9.20 17.03 11.31
N PHE A 294 9.79 15.87 11.58
CA PHE A 294 9.05 14.60 11.59
C PHE A 294 7.96 14.56 12.67
N ILE A 295 8.28 14.97 13.89
CA ILE A 295 7.35 15.01 15.03
C ILE A 295 6.18 15.95 14.74
N ASP A 296 6.44 17.10 14.12
CA ASP A 296 5.41 18.02 13.63
C ASP A 296 4.53 17.36 12.57
N ALA A 297 5.13 16.71 11.57
CA ALA A 297 4.42 16.03 10.49
C ALA A 297 3.49 14.90 11.00
N ILE A 298 3.84 14.22 12.09
CA ILE A 298 2.99 13.20 12.73
C ILE A 298 2.15 13.75 13.89
N GLN A 299 2.13 15.07 14.06
CA GLN A 299 1.34 15.79 15.07
C GLN A 299 1.59 15.28 16.49
N LEU A 300 2.86 15.10 16.88
CA LEU A 300 3.29 14.71 18.23
C LEU A 300 3.99 15.82 19.01
N THR A 301 3.89 17.06 18.56
CA THR A 301 4.50 18.25 19.19
C THR A 301 4.02 18.49 20.61
N ASP A 302 2.80 18.07 20.96
CA ASP A 302 2.27 18.18 22.32
C ASP A 302 2.89 17.15 23.28
N THR A 303 3.43 16.06 22.75
CA THR A 303 4.04 14.95 23.52
C THR A 303 5.55 15.05 23.55
N ILE A 304 6.18 15.45 22.44
CA ILE A 304 7.63 15.52 22.27
C ILE A 304 7.99 16.98 22.04
N LYS A 305 8.36 17.67 23.13
CA LYS A 305 8.63 19.12 23.15
C LYS A 305 10.12 19.44 23.11
N SER A 306 10.95 18.45 23.42
CA SER A 306 12.40 18.60 23.54
C SER A 306 13.17 17.38 23.00
N PRO A 307 14.48 17.54 22.72
CA PRO A 307 15.35 16.41 22.41
C PRO A 307 15.34 15.32 23.49
N ASN A 308 15.19 15.70 24.77
CA ASN A 308 15.16 14.75 25.89
C ASN A 308 13.88 13.90 25.87
N ASP A 309 12.73 14.50 25.52
CA ASP A 309 11.48 13.73 25.36
C ASP A 309 11.60 12.67 24.26
N MET A 310 12.33 12.99 23.18
CA MET A 310 12.62 12.05 22.10
C MET A 310 13.55 10.91 22.57
N ILE A 311 14.57 11.22 23.37
CA ILE A 311 15.44 10.21 23.98
C ILE A 311 14.62 9.27 24.87
N ASP A 312 13.75 9.82 25.72
CA ASP A 312 12.89 9.03 26.60
C ASP A 312 11.92 8.15 25.81
N LEU A 313 11.38 8.66 24.70
CA LEU A 313 10.56 7.87 23.80
C LEU A 313 11.35 6.71 23.19
N ILE A 314 12.59 6.94 22.74
CA ILE A 314 13.45 5.87 22.18
C ILE A 314 13.74 4.83 23.26
N LYS A 315 14.12 5.23 24.47
CA LYS A 315 14.39 4.32 25.60
C LYS A 315 13.15 3.47 25.95
N ARG A 316 11.97 4.07 26.02
CA ARG A 316 10.70 3.32 26.20
C ARG A 316 10.46 2.35 25.04
N SER A 317 10.72 2.79 23.81
CA SER A 317 10.52 1.97 22.60
C SER A 317 11.45 0.77 22.56
N VAL A 318 12.67 0.86 23.12
CA VAL A 318 13.57 -0.30 23.31
C VAL A 318 12.90 -1.36 24.18
N HIS A 319 12.29 -0.97 25.31
CA HIS A 319 11.59 -1.90 26.18
C HIS A 319 10.41 -2.59 25.46
N VAL A 320 9.59 -1.81 24.74
CA VAL A 320 8.47 -2.36 23.96
C VAL A 320 8.97 -3.29 22.86
N SER A 321 10.02 -2.90 22.13
CA SER A 321 10.64 -3.68 21.07
C SER A 321 11.12 -5.05 21.57
N ASN A 322 11.81 -5.09 22.72
CA ASN A 322 12.23 -6.33 23.35
C ASN A 322 11.06 -7.20 23.79
N LYS A 323 10.05 -6.59 24.45
CA LYS A 323 8.85 -7.30 24.90
C LYS A 323 8.07 -7.92 23.73
N GLN A 324 8.11 -7.27 22.56
CA GLN A 324 7.44 -7.75 21.35
C GLN A 324 8.32 -8.68 20.49
N GLY A 325 9.60 -8.85 20.84
CA GLY A 325 10.52 -9.76 20.16
C GLY A 325 11.10 -9.23 18.85
N TYR A 326 11.06 -7.91 18.62
CA TYR A 326 11.74 -7.30 17.46
C TYR A 326 13.25 -7.22 17.65
N THR A 327 13.70 -7.06 18.90
CA THR A 327 15.10 -6.91 19.28
C THR A 327 15.38 -7.61 20.60
N ASN A 328 16.67 -7.77 20.95
CA ASN A 328 17.13 -8.31 22.23
C ASN A 328 18.18 -7.38 22.84
N ILE A 329 17.81 -6.13 23.14
CA ILE A 329 18.73 -5.13 23.73
C ILE A 329 18.70 -5.29 25.25
N VAL A 330 19.82 -5.68 25.83
CA VAL A 330 20.00 -5.71 27.28
C VAL A 330 20.80 -4.48 27.72
N SER A 331 20.42 -3.88 28.85
CA SER A 331 21.27 -2.92 29.53
C SER A 331 22.56 -3.63 29.96
N ASN A 332 23.70 -3.23 29.41
CA ASN A 332 24.97 -3.58 30.01
C ASN A 332 25.02 -2.87 31.36
N GLY A 333 25.05 -3.67 32.43
CA GLY A 333 25.14 -3.19 33.81
C GLY A 333 26.42 -2.43 34.09
#